data_AF-A0A4Q4Y0Q8-F1
#
_entry.id   AF-A0A4Q4Y0Q8-F1
#
_cell.length_a   1.000
_cell.length_b   1.000
_cell.length_c   1.000
_cell.angle_alpha   90.00
_cell.angle_beta   90.00
_cell.angle_gamma   90.00
#
_symmetry.space_group_name_H-M   'P 1'
#
loop_
_entity.id
_entity.type
_entity.pdbx_description
1 polymer ?
#
loop_
_entity_poly.entity_id
_entity_poly.type
_entity_poly.pdbx_seq_one_letter_code
_entity_poly.pdbx_strand_id
1 'polypeptide(L)'
;MGLKEKSKLQCLERELKLRQDLERQLKRKVKQELKRELKQEVKEKLKRKFKRKLGRKLELKCKGNPITTSPLKLKQPSFKEDAKLLKTGFLSDVKVVCGDKTWQLHKYILCTRSSFFMKAFTGKFKEAETGCIEIHEQDPTEVGWVITFIYTSKAAPDLKMLLLDDDTMADTCVRLSTIGDYLSVDRLGDMVANVLYKKHVSVAHAAQRAGDTAWISDDFVSVFFQAAATAYARCRSTFGPLRQAFAKFFELSRFLALRDERFRAQLRNIPELSHDILMLLVKDEGENDGRCMVLFERPCRCFGCRREEVDFFPLAWVECGVEITLDRKTDQWDGIGPEGYCEQCARVFEKVPDAFPPIEDD
;
A
#
# COMPACT_ATOMS: atom_id res chain seq x y z
N MET A 1 11.13 -49.40 -34.40
CA MET A 1 12.16 -48.68 -33.63
C MET A 1 12.70 -49.58 -32.54
N GLY A 2 14.01 -49.84 -32.56
CA GLY A 2 14.67 -50.82 -31.69
C GLY A 2 14.93 -50.31 -30.27
N LEU A 3 15.18 -51.24 -29.34
CA LEU A 3 15.52 -50.93 -27.93
C LEU A 3 16.70 -49.93 -27.80
N LYS A 4 17.66 -49.99 -28.72
CA LYS A 4 18.80 -49.06 -28.79
C LYS A 4 18.40 -47.62 -29.11
N GLU A 5 17.32 -47.39 -29.85
CA GLU A 5 16.85 -46.04 -30.21
C GLU A 5 16.09 -45.40 -29.04
N LYS A 6 15.24 -46.18 -28.35
CA LYS A 6 14.56 -45.72 -27.12
C LYS A 6 15.56 -45.32 -26.02
N SER A 7 16.63 -46.11 -25.85
CA SER A 7 17.71 -45.79 -24.90
C SER A 7 18.46 -44.48 -25.27
N LYS A 8 18.70 -44.23 -26.56
CA LYS A 8 19.29 -42.96 -27.03
C LYS A 8 18.36 -41.76 -26.80
N LEU A 9 17.05 -41.88 -27.09
CA LEU A 9 16.08 -40.82 -26.82
C LEU A 9 16.06 -40.44 -25.33
N GLN A 10 15.99 -41.45 -24.46
CA GLN A 10 15.96 -41.24 -23.02
C GLN A 10 17.26 -40.61 -22.47
N CYS A 11 18.39 -40.81 -23.14
CA CYS A 11 19.64 -40.12 -22.83
C CYS A 11 19.58 -38.63 -23.23
N LEU A 12 19.11 -38.35 -24.45
CA LEU A 12 18.95 -36.97 -24.96
C LEU A 12 17.96 -36.15 -24.12
N GLU A 13 16.85 -36.74 -23.67
CA GLU A 13 15.88 -36.09 -22.77
C GLU A 13 16.51 -35.70 -21.42
N ARG A 14 17.36 -36.56 -20.86
CA ARG A 14 18.09 -36.29 -19.61
C ARG A 14 19.11 -35.17 -19.80
N GLU A 15 19.85 -35.16 -20.91
CA GLU A 15 20.78 -34.08 -21.25
C GLU A 15 20.06 -32.74 -21.47
N LEU A 16 18.92 -32.74 -22.16
CA LEU A 16 18.11 -31.54 -22.37
C LEU A 16 17.61 -30.97 -21.03
N LYS A 17 17.10 -31.82 -20.14
CA LYS A 17 16.67 -31.42 -18.79
C LYS A 17 17.84 -30.87 -17.97
N LEU A 18 19.00 -31.52 -18.01
CA LEU A 18 20.22 -31.05 -17.33
C LEU A 18 20.67 -29.68 -17.84
N ARG A 19 20.62 -29.43 -19.15
CA ARG A 19 20.92 -28.12 -19.75
C ARG A 19 19.94 -27.04 -19.28
N GLN A 20 18.63 -27.33 -19.28
CA GLN A 20 17.60 -26.39 -18.80
C GLN A 20 17.78 -26.04 -17.31
N ASP A 21 18.11 -27.02 -16.47
CA ASP A 21 18.34 -26.77 -15.04
C ASP A 21 19.66 -26.01 -14.79
N LEU A 22 20.71 -26.26 -15.59
CA LEU A 22 21.95 -25.48 -15.55
C LEU A 22 21.71 -24.01 -15.95
N GLU A 23 20.92 -23.78 -17.00
CA GLU A 23 20.54 -22.44 -17.47
C GLU A 23 19.72 -21.69 -16.41
N ARG A 24 18.77 -22.37 -15.75
CA ARG A 24 18.00 -21.82 -14.60
C ARG A 24 18.93 -21.45 -13.43
N GLN A 25 19.91 -22.28 -13.11
CA GLN A 25 20.90 -21.98 -12.07
C GLN A 25 21.78 -20.77 -12.46
N LEU A 26 22.22 -20.68 -13.71
CA LEU A 26 23.02 -19.56 -14.21
C LEU A 26 22.22 -18.25 -14.17
N LYS A 27 20.98 -18.25 -14.66
CA LYS A 27 20.05 -17.10 -14.58
C LYS A 27 19.83 -16.64 -13.14
N ARG A 28 19.70 -17.57 -12.18
CA ARG A 28 19.61 -17.25 -10.74
C ARG A 28 20.90 -16.62 -10.20
N LYS A 29 22.08 -17.15 -10.54
CA LYS A 29 23.38 -16.58 -10.13
C LYS A 29 23.57 -15.16 -10.68
N VAL A 30 23.35 -14.96 -11.98
CA VAL A 30 23.44 -13.64 -12.63
C VAL A 30 22.44 -12.65 -12.00
N LYS A 31 21.18 -13.04 -11.75
CA LYS A 31 20.19 -12.17 -11.06
C LYS A 31 20.64 -11.80 -9.63
N GLN A 32 21.30 -12.71 -8.90
CA GLN A 32 21.85 -12.40 -7.58
C GLN A 32 23.07 -11.47 -7.64
N GLU A 33 23.95 -11.66 -8.62
CA GLU A 33 25.16 -10.85 -8.81
C GLU A 33 24.80 -9.42 -9.23
N LEU A 34 23.91 -9.26 -10.21
CA LEU A 34 23.38 -7.96 -10.63
C LEU A 34 22.67 -7.23 -9.46
N LYS A 35 21.89 -7.95 -8.63
CA LYS A 35 21.30 -7.39 -7.40
C LYS A 35 22.36 -6.93 -6.39
N ARG A 36 23.54 -7.57 -6.30
CA ARG A 36 24.65 -7.13 -5.43
C ARG A 36 25.33 -5.88 -5.97
N GLU A 37 25.64 -5.83 -7.25
CA GLU A 37 26.27 -4.66 -7.89
C GLU A 37 25.38 -3.42 -7.82
N LEU A 38 24.09 -3.56 -8.16
CA LEU A 38 23.12 -2.47 -8.04
C LEU A 38 22.98 -1.99 -6.57
N LYS A 39 22.97 -2.92 -5.59
CA LYS A 39 22.97 -2.57 -4.15
C LYS A 39 24.24 -1.80 -3.74
N GLN A 40 25.40 -2.12 -4.34
CA GLN A 40 26.66 -1.41 -4.11
C GLN A 40 26.62 0.00 -4.72
N GLU A 41 26.18 0.14 -5.98
CA GLU A 41 26.16 1.42 -6.69
C GLU A 41 25.14 2.41 -6.09
N VAL A 42 23.94 1.93 -5.76
CA VAL A 42 22.90 2.72 -5.08
C VAL A 42 23.38 3.19 -3.70
N LYS A 43 24.10 2.34 -2.95
CA LYS A 43 24.70 2.68 -1.65
C LYS A 43 25.75 3.80 -1.77
N GLU A 44 26.59 3.77 -2.81
CA GLU A 44 27.56 4.85 -3.06
C GLU A 44 26.91 6.15 -3.56
N LYS A 45 25.91 6.06 -4.47
CA LYS A 45 25.08 7.21 -4.88
C LYS A 45 24.41 7.87 -3.67
N LEU A 46 23.85 7.08 -2.74
CA LEU A 46 23.27 7.55 -1.48
C LEU A 46 24.30 8.21 -0.55
N LYS A 47 25.48 7.60 -0.33
CA LYS A 47 26.58 8.22 0.44
C LYS A 47 27.00 9.57 -0.14
N ARG A 48 27.18 9.67 -1.46
CA ARG A 48 27.53 10.93 -2.15
C ARG A 48 26.45 12.00 -1.96
N LYS A 49 25.17 11.64 -2.13
CA LYS A 49 24.02 12.54 -1.91
C LYS A 49 23.91 12.99 -0.44
N PHE A 50 24.20 12.11 0.51
CA PHE A 50 24.22 12.41 1.94
C PHE A 50 25.37 13.36 2.31
N LYS A 51 26.59 13.11 1.82
CA LYS A 51 27.77 13.98 2.06
C LYS A 51 27.55 15.41 1.53
N ARG A 52 26.97 15.56 0.33
CA ARG A 52 26.57 16.88 -0.22
C ARG A 52 25.51 17.59 0.63
N LYS A 53 24.55 16.84 1.20
CA LYS A 53 23.47 17.39 2.05
C LYS A 53 23.95 17.75 3.47
N LEU A 54 25.02 17.12 3.95
CA LEU A 54 25.66 17.44 5.23
C LEU A 54 26.51 18.72 5.14
N GLY A 55 27.29 18.88 4.07
CA GLY A 55 28.11 20.09 3.84
C GLY A 55 27.29 21.38 3.81
N ARG A 56 26.15 21.39 3.10
CA ARG A 56 25.24 22.55 3.04
C ARG A 56 24.54 22.92 4.35
N LYS A 57 24.69 22.13 5.43
CA LYS A 57 24.01 22.36 6.71
C LYS A 57 24.92 22.90 7.82
N LEU A 58 26.18 23.20 7.49
CA LEU A 58 27.19 23.72 8.43
C LEU A 58 27.42 25.23 8.36
N GLU A 59 26.83 25.95 7.40
CA GLU A 59 27.12 27.38 7.16
C GLU A 59 26.06 28.37 7.69
N LEU A 60 25.05 27.90 8.43
CA LEU A 60 23.98 28.76 8.97
C LEU A 60 23.70 28.47 10.46
N LYS A 61 24.45 29.13 11.36
CA LYS A 61 24.04 29.39 12.75
C LYS A 61 24.91 30.41 13.52
N CYS A 62 24.36 31.60 13.72
CA CYS A 62 24.70 32.65 14.70
C CYS A 62 23.50 33.63 14.67
N LYS A 63 22.94 34.22 15.74
CA LYS A 63 23.35 34.44 17.14
C LYS A 63 22.12 34.44 18.09
N GLY A 64 22.34 34.31 19.41
CA GLY A 64 21.58 35.00 20.47
C GLY A 64 20.26 34.42 21.01
N ASN A 65 20.21 34.15 22.32
CA ASN A 65 18.97 33.95 23.12
C ASN A 65 18.69 35.21 23.98
N PRO A 66 17.51 35.29 24.63
CA PRO A 66 17.51 35.13 26.08
C PRO A 66 16.43 34.17 26.63
N ILE A 67 16.48 33.94 27.93
CA ILE A 67 15.83 32.83 28.66
C ILE A 67 14.49 33.27 29.26
N THR A 68 13.44 32.46 29.12
CA THR A 68 12.24 32.51 29.98
C THR A 68 11.86 31.12 30.47
N THR A 69 11.71 30.98 31.78
CA THR A 69 11.35 29.73 32.46
C THR A 69 9.84 29.53 32.44
N SER A 70 9.39 28.42 31.86
CA SER A 70 7.99 27.98 31.86
C SER A 70 7.95 26.44 31.85
N PRO A 71 6.84 25.79 32.27
CA PRO A 71 6.90 24.50 32.96
C PRO A 71 7.38 23.35 32.08
N LEU A 72 7.92 22.31 32.75
CA LEU A 72 8.54 21.11 32.18
C LEU A 72 7.63 20.38 31.17
N LYS A 73 7.63 20.83 29.91
CA LYS A 73 7.20 20.00 28.78
C LYS A 73 8.14 18.80 28.71
N LEU A 74 7.64 17.60 29.00
CA LEU A 74 8.35 16.37 28.63
C LEU A 74 8.68 16.45 27.13
N LYS A 75 9.96 16.58 26.80
CA LYS A 75 10.41 16.45 25.42
C LYS A 75 10.03 15.05 24.96
N GLN A 76 9.32 14.95 23.84
CA GLN A 76 9.08 13.65 23.22
C GLN A 76 10.43 12.95 22.97
N PRO A 77 10.54 11.65 23.27
CA PRO A 77 11.82 10.95 23.26
C PRO A 77 12.50 11.04 21.89
N SER A 78 13.79 11.35 21.92
CA SER A 78 14.62 11.49 20.73
C SER A 78 14.90 10.11 20.13
N PHE A 79 14.09 9.69 19.13
CA PHE A 79 14.26 8.41 18.41
C PHE A 79 15.67 8.16 17.81
N LYS A 80 16.58 9.13 17.86
CA LYS A 80 18.00 8.95 17.50
C LYS A 80 18.80 8.24 18.60
N GLU A 81 18.46 8.48 19.86
CA GLU A 81 19.12 7.86 21.01
C GLU A 81 18.68 6.39 21.16
N ASP A 82 17.38 6.13 21.06
CA ASP A 82 16.81 4.77 20.99
C ASP A 82 17.47 3.93 19.87
N ALA A 83 17.69 4.51 18.69
CA ALA A 83 18.37 3.86 17.57
C ALA A 83 19.84 3.49 17.86
N LYS A 84 20.49 4.14 18.84
CA LYS A 84 21.81 3.77 19.35
C LYS A 84 21.69 2.66 20.38
N LEU A 85 20.74 2.78 21.32
CA LEU A 85 20.47 1.77 22.36
C LEU A 85 20.17 0.39 21.75
N LEU A 86 19.32 0.31 20.73
CA LEU A 86 19.05 -0.94 19.99
C LEU A 86 20.31 -1.59 19.39
N LYS A 87 21.29 -0.79 18.97
CA LYS A 87 22.52 -1.29 18.33
C LYS A 87 23.59 -1.71 19.34
N THR A 88 23.64 -1.07 20.50
CA THR A 88 24.70 -1.33 21.49
C THR A 88 24.24 -2.20 22.66
N GLY A 89 22.94 -2.39 22.87
CA GLY A 89 22.40 -3.08 24.05
C GLY A 89 22.79 -2.41 25.37
N PHE A 90 23.14 -1.12 25.35
CA PHE A 90 23.70 -0.44 26.52
C PHE A 90 22.58 -0.12 27.50
N LEU A 91 22.66 -0.67 28.72
CA LEU A 91 21.58 -0.68 29.72
C LEU A 91 20.35 -1.50 29.28
N SER A 92 20.54 -2.53 28.46
CA SER A 92 19.51 -3.54 28.23
C SER A 92 19.21 -4.32 29.51
N ASP A 93 17.94 -4.47 29.84
CA ASP A 93 17.40 -5.14 31.04
C ASP A 93 16.51 -6.35 30.68
N VAL A 94 16.24 -6.59 29.40
CA VAL A 94 15.43 -7.71 28.90
C VAL A 94 16.03 -8.33 27.63
N LYS A 95 15.66 -9.59 27.39
CA LYS A 95 16.07 -10.39 26.24
C LYS A 95 14.84 -10.81 25.43
N VAL A 96 14.90 -10.66 24.11
CA VAL A 96 13.92 -11.24 23.19
C VAL A 96 14.64 -12.20 22.27
N VAL A 97 14.07 -13.40 22.05
CA VAL A 97 14.61 -14.45 21.20
C VAL A 97 13.58 -14.80 20.13
N CYS A 98 14.00 -14.98 18.88
CA CYS A 98 13.17 -15.49 17.79
C CYS A 98 14.06 -16.33 16.87
N GLY A 99 13.84 -17.64 16.83
CA GLY A 99 14.67 -18.57 16.05
C GLY A 99 16.16 -18.44 16.37
N ASP A 100 16.98 -18.12 15.37
CA ASP A 100 18.43 -17.95 15.47
C ASP A 100 18.87 -16.58 16.06
N LYS A 101 17.94 -15.63 16.24
CA LYS A 101 18.26 -14.26 16.67
C LYS A 101 17.88 -14.00 18.11
N THR A 102 18.75 -13.25 18.77
CA THR A 102 18.59 -12.75 20.14
C THR A 102 18.84 -11.25 20.13
N TRP A 103 17.96 -10.49 20.79
CA TRP A 103 18.12 -9.06 21.00
C TRP A 103 18.15 -8.73 22.49
N GLN A 104 19.18 -7.99 22.89
CA GLN A 104 19.28 -7.35 24.20
C GLN A 104 18.56 -5.99 24.13
N LEU A 105 17.45 -5.85 24.84
CA LEU A 105 16.48 -4.76 24.69
C LEU A 105 16.14 -4.10 26.04
N HIS A 106 15.29 -3.08 26.00
CA HIS A 106 14.99 -2.18 27.11
C HIS A 106 13.48 -2.24 27.43
N LYS A 107 13.11 -2.72 28.61
CA LYS A 107 11.73 -2.93 29.08
C LYS A 107 10.91 -1.65 28.91
N TYR A 108 11.46 -0.51 29.32
CA TYR A 108 10.82 0.81 29.18
C TYR A 108 10.42 1.14 27.73
N ILE A 109 11.31 0.91 26.75
CA ILE A 109 11.04 1.25 25.34
C ILE A 109 10.00 0.28 24.74
N LEU A 110 10.08 -1.01 25.09
CA LEU A 110 9.14 -2.01 24.60
C LEU A 110 7.74 -1.79 25.19
N CYS A 111 7.62 -1.67 26.52
CA CYS A 111 6.34 -1.54 27.22
C CYS A 111 5.59 -0.25 26.87
N THR A 112 6.30 0.85 26.57
CA THR A 112 5.66 2.12 26.18
C THR A 112 5.15 2.15 24.73
N ARG A 113 5.46 1.13 23.92
CA ARG A 113 5.19 1.12 22.46
C ARG A 113 4.59 -0.20 21.95
N SER A 114 4.24 -1.10 22.86
CA SER A 114 3.62 -2.40 22.58
C SER A 114 2.87 -2.86 23.81
N SER A 115 1.55 -3.05 23.67
CA SER A 115 0.74 -3.56 24.78
C SER A 115 1.00 -5.04 25.07
N PHE A 116 1.51 -5.80 24.09
CA PHE A 116 2.03 -7.15 24.28
C PHE A 116 3.22 -7.15 25.25
N PHE A 117 4.27 -6.35 24.97
CA PHE A 117 5.45 -6.30 25.83
C PHE A 117 5.15 -5.73 27.22
N MET A 118 4.23 -4.76 27.32
CA MET A 118 3.72 -4.29 28.61
C MET A 118 3.13 -5.44 29.43
N LYS A 119 2.16 -6.18 28.85
CA LYS A 119 1.52 -7.33 29.53
C LYS A 119 2.50 -8.44 29.88
N ALA A 120 3.45 -8.75 29.00
CA ALA A 120 4.45 -9.79 29.23
C ALA A 120 5.41 -9.43 30.39
N PHE A 121 5.86 -8.17 30.47
CA PHE A 121 6.87 -7.75 31.44
C PHE A 121 6.34 -7.18 32.75
N THR A 122 5.04 -6.86 32.86
CA THR A 122 4.37 -6.41 34.10
C THR A 122 3.24 -7.34 34.56
N GLY A 123 2.97 -8.42 33.82
CA GLY A 123 2.00 -9.45 34.19
C GLY A 123 2.55 -10.45 35.21
N LYS A 124 1.82 -11.55 35.41
CA LYS A 124 2.19 -12.67 36.29
C LYS A 124 2.78 -13.86 35.52
N PHE A 125 3.42 -13.58 34.39
CA PHE A 125 4.00 -14.59 33.51
C PHE A 125 5.51 -14.73 33.74
N LYS A 126 6.10 -15.85 33.35
CA LYS A 126 7.53 -16.17 33.54
C LYS A 126 8.45 -15.11 32.91
N GLU A 127 8.00 -14.48 31.84
CA GLU A 127 8.62 -13.39 31.11
C GLU A 127 8.86 -12.15 31.99
N ALA A 128 7.97 -11.89 32.95
CA ALA A 128 8.08 -10.77 33.89
C ALA A 128 9.22 -10.98 34.90
N GLU A 129 9.35 -12.22 35.40
CA GLU A 129 10.37 -12.64 36.37
C GLU A 129 11.75 -12.85 35.72
N THR A 130 11.79 -13.54 34.58
CA THR A 130 13.03 -13.90 33.88
C THR A 130 13.58 -12.79 33.00
N GLY A 131 12.75 -11.80 32.62
CA GLY A 131 13.12 -10.76 31.65
C GLY A 131 13.38 -11.30 30.24
N CYS A 132 13.01 -12.55 29.94
CA CYS A 132 13.23 -13.20 28.65
C CYS A 132 11.89 -13.54 27.98
N ILE A 133 11.74 -13.17 26.71
CA ILE A 133 10.58 -13.52 25.87
C ILE A 133 11.08 -14.32 24.67
N GLU A 134 10.42 -15.45 24.41
CA GLU A 134 10.63 -16.26 23.21
C GLU A 134 9.45 -16.05 22.25
N ILE A 135 9.76 -15.63 21.02
CA ILE A 135 8.80 -15.47 19.93
C ILE A 135 8.95 -16.70 19.02
N HIS A 136 7.86 -17.44 18.88
CA HIS A 136 7.78 -18.62 18.02
C HIS A 136 6.96 -18.31 16.75
N GLU A 137 7.08 -19.16 15.73
CA GLU A 137 6.29 -19.11 14.48
C GLU A 137 6.42 -17.82 13.63
N GLN A 138 7.35 -16.92 13.95
CA GLN A 138 7.63 -15.69 13.17
C GLN A 138 9.02 -15.73 12.53
N ASP A 139 9.20 -15.05 11.39
CA ASP A 139 10.51 -14.91 10.78
C ASP A 139 11.42 -13.98 11.62
N PRO A 140 12.63 -14.43 12.01
CA PRO A 140 13.54 -13.63 12.84
C PRO A 140 14.00 -12.31 12.19
N THR A 141 13.99 -12.20 10.86
CA THR A 141 14.32 -10.97 10.13
C THR A 141 13.19 -9.96 10.19
N GLU A 142 11.96 -10.42 9.98
CA GLU A 142 10.76 -9.57 10.03
C GLU A 142 10.47 -9.07 11.45
N VAL A 143 10.62 -9.93 12.46
CA VAL A 143 10.61 -9.54 13.88
C VAL A 143 11.68 -8.48 14.16
N GLY A 144 12.89 -8.64 13.61
CA GLY A 144 13.97 -7.65 13.70
C GLY A 144 13.61 -6.28 13.07
N TRP A 145 12.81 -6.27 12.01
CA TRP A 145 12.29 -5.02 11.42
C TRP A 145 11.22 -4.37 12.30
N VAL A 146 10.33 -5.15 12.91
CA VAL A 146 9.33 -4.63 13.86
C VAL A 146 9.99 -4.09 15.13
N ILE A 147 10.99 -4.78 15.68
CA ILE A 147 11.82 -4.26 16.78
C ILE A 147 12.52 -2.94 16.37
N THR A 148 13.06 -2.87 15.15
CA THR A 148 13.65 -1.61 14.64
C THR A 148 12.61 -0.49 14.56
N PHE A 149 11.37 -0.80 14.18
CA PHE A 149 10.28 0.18 14.18
C PHE A 149 9.92 0.65 15.60
N ILE A 150 9.77 -0.27 16.57
CA ILE A 150 9.49 0.06 17.98
C ILE A 150 10.51 1.08 18.53
N TYR A 151 11.80 0.92 18.21
CA TYR A 151 12.83 1.85 18.69
C TYR A 151 12.89 3.17 17.91
N THR A 152 12.55 3.20 16.61
CA THR A 152 12.93 4.33 15.74
C THR A 152 11.76 5.04 15.04
N SER A 153 10.55 4.47 15.15
CA SER A 153 9.34 4.79 14.37
C SER A 153 9.59 4.84 12.86
N LYS A 154 10.54 4.04 12.35
CA LYS A 154 10.97 4.03 10.94
C LYS A 154 11.21 2.60 10.45
N ALA A 155 10.86 2.35 9.19
CA ALA A 155 11.25 1.12 8.50
C ALA A 155 12.78 0.97 8.44
N ALA A 156 13.26 -0.25 8.70
CA ALA A 156 14.67 -0.62 8.61
C ALA A 156 15.22 -0.43 7.18
N PRO A 157 16.53 -0.20 6.99
CA PRO A 157 17.11 -0.02 5.66
C PRO A 157 16.91 -1.21 4.72
N ASP A 158 17.03 -2.45 5.21
CA ASP A 158 16.83 -3.65 4.38
C ASP A 158 15.35 -3.86 4.04
N LEU A 159 14.44 -3.61 4.99
CA LEU A 159 12.99 -3.58 4.72
C LEU A 159 12.67 -2.58 3.60
N LYS A 160 13.27 -1.37 3.61
CA LYS A 160 13.10 -0.40 2.53
C LYS A 160 13.59 -0.87 1.17
N MET A 161 14.52 -1.84 1.11
CA MET A 161 14.96 -2.44 -0.16
C MET A 161 14.02 -3.55 -0.59
N LEU A 162 13.45 -4.32 0.33
CA LEU A 162 12.45 -5.34 0.01
C LEU A 162 11.12 -4.71 -0.46
N LEU A 163 10.73 -3.57 0.13
CA LEU A 163 9.56 -2.78 -0.29
C LEU A 163 9.74 -2.06 -1.64
N LEU A 164 10.88 -2.24 -2.32
CA LEU A 164 11.10 -1.84 -3.72
C LEU A 164 11.00 -3.03 -4.69
N ASP A 165 10.84 -4.25 -4.20
CA ASP A 165 10.71 -5.46 -5.01
C ASP A 165 9.23 -5.78 -5.22
N ASP A 166 8.72 -5.38 -6.39
CA ASP A 166 7.29 -5.36 -6.72
C ASP A 166 6.61 -6.71 -6.51
N ASP A 167 7.31 -7.80 -6.80
CA ASP A 167 6.84 -9.20 -6.68
C ASP A 167 6.57 -9.62 -5.22
N THR A 168 7.11 -8.90 -4.23
CA THR A 168 7.10 -9.33 -2.80
C THR A 168 6.61 -8.27 -1.83
N MET A 169 6.43 -7.02 -2.27
CA MET A 169 6.12 -5.89 -1.39
C MET A 169 4.76 -6.03 -0.70
N ALA A 170 3.70 -6.44 -1.41
CA ALA A 170 2.35 -6.58 -0.83
C ALA A 170 2.28 -7.68 0.23
N ASP A 171 2.87 -8.85 -0.06
CA ASP A 171 2.99 -9.99 0.84
C ASP A 171 3.85 -9.66 2.08
N THR A 172 4.99 -8.99 1.89
CA THR A 172 5.83 -8.45 2.99
C THR A 172 5.07 -7.46 3.88
N CYS A 173 4.25 -6.59 3.30
CA CYS A 173 3.39 -5.68 4.05
C CYS A 173 2.42 -6.46 4.95
N VAL A 174 1.74 -7.47 4.42
CA VAL A 174 0.75 -8.25 5.20
C VAL A 174 1.40 -9.06 6.32
N ARG A 175 2.58 -9.67 6.10
CA ARG A 175 3.32 -10.34 7.18
C ARG A 175 3.75 -9.38 8.27
N LEU A 176 4.27 -8.19 7.92
CA LEU A 176 4.62 -7.17 8.90
C LEU A 176 3.42 -6.65 9.69
N SER A 177 2.26 -6.48 9.05
CA SER A 177 1.01 -6.17 9.77
C SER A 177 0.58 -7.31 10.70
N THR A 178 0.82 -8.57 10.32
CA THR A 178 0.52 -9.75 11.16
C THR A 178 1.41 -9.82 12.39
N ILE A 179 2.73 -9.59 12.24
CA ILE A 179 3.66 -9.48 13.38
C ILE A 179 3.33 -8.25 14.23
N GLY A 180 2.90 -7.15 13.59
CA GLY A 180 2.45 -5.93 14.26
C GLY A 180 1.21 -6.10 15.13
N ASP A 181 0.23 -6.87 14.66
CA ASP A 181 -0.98 -7.26 15.40
C ASP A 181 -0.62 -8.19 16.58
N TYR A 182 0.17 -9.23 16.32
CA TYR A 182 0.68 -10.18 17.33
C TYR A 182 1.46 -9.49 18.46
N LEU A 183 2.40 -8.59 18.13
CA LEU A 183 3.14 -7.78 19.10
C LEU A 183 2.37 -6.52 19.56
N SER A 184 1.14 -6.32 19.09
CA SER A 184 0.28 -5.16 19.38
C SER A 184 1.03 -3.82 19.34
N VAL A 185 1.70 -3.56 18.20
CA VAL A 185 2.53 -2.39 17.93
C VAL A 185 1.73 -1.35 17.16
N ASP A 186 1.22 -0.36 17.88
CA ASP A 186 0.45 0.75 17.30
C ASP A 186 1.23 1.49 16.21
N ARG A 187 0.52 2.02 15.22
CA ARG A 187 1.05 2.79 14.07
C ARG A 187 1.92 2.02 13.07
N LEU A 188 2.28 0.77 13.33
CA LEU A 188 2.97 -0.05 12.33
C LEU A 188 2.06 -0.32 11.12
N GLY A 189 0.77 -0.62 11.38
CA GLY A 189 -0.25 -0.79 10.34
C GLY A 189 -0.35 0.41 9.39
N ASP A 190 -0.42 1.63 9.92
CA ASP A 190 -0.48 2.87 9.11
C ASP A 190 0.78 3.06 8.25
N MET A 191 1.96 2.77 8.82
CA MET A 191 3.23 2.93 8.13
C MET A 191 3.35 1.93 6.96
N VAL A 192 2.96 0.69 7.18
CA VAL A 192 2.93 -0.38 6.17
C VAL A 192 1.88 -0.08 5.09
N ALA A 193 0.66 0.29 5.49
CA ALA A 193 -0.41 0.66 4.56
C ALA A 193 -0.03 1.87 3.67
N ASN A 194 0.64 2.88 4.21
CA ASN A 194 1.15 4.03 3.44
C ASN A 194 2.23 3.63 2.42
N VAL A 195 3.05 2.61 2.70
CA VAL A 195 3.99 2.08 1.70
C VAL A 195 3.24 1.38 0.57
N LEU A 196 2.33 0.47 0.91
CA LEU A 196 1.50 -0.26 -0.05
C LEU A 196 0.71 0.72 -0.95
N TYR A 197 0.04 1.69 -0.32
CA TYR A 197 -0.70 2.77 -1.00
C TYR A 197 0.18 3.52 -2.00
N LYS A 198 1.39 3.95 -1.62
CA LYS A 198 2.30 4.67 -2.53
C LYS A 198 2.73 3.85 -3.74
N LYS A 199 2.85 2.52 -3.60
CA LYS A 199 3.08 1.66 -4.77
C LYS A 199 1.82 1.53 -5.62
N HIS A 200 0.66 1.33 -5.01
CA HIS A 200 -0.62 1.28 -5.70
C HIS A 200 -0.88 2.55 -6.53
N VAL A 201 -0.61 3.74 -5.98
CA VAL A 201 -0.62 5.02 -6.71
C VAL A 201 0.26 4.97 -7.97
N SER A 202 1.50 4.49 -7.86
CA SER A 202 2.42 4.39 -9.00
C SER A 202 1.95 3.42 -10.10
N VAL A 203 1.34 2.29 -9.73
CA VAL A 203 0.81 1.30 -10.69
C VAL A 203 -0.48 1.80 -11.32
N ALA A 204 -1.37 2.40 -10.52
CA ALA A 204 -2.61 2.99 -10.97
C ALA A 204 -2.41 4.14 -11.96
N HIS A 205 -1.48 5.07 -11.71
CA HIS A 205 -1.15 6.12 -12.69
C HIS A 205 -0.54 5.57 -13.98
N ALA A 206 0.19 4.45 -13.93
CA ALA A 206 0.68 3.81 -15.15
C ALA A 206 -0.48 3.18 -15.95
N ALA A 207 -1.48 2.58 -15.27
CA ALA A 207 -2.69 2.09 -15.92
C ALA A 207 -3.55 3.22 -16.51
N GLN A 208 -3.71 4.34 -15.79
CA GLN A 208 -4.38 5.54 -16.31
C GLN A 208 -3.73 6.04 -17.61
N ARG A 209 -2.40 6.19 -17.65
CA ARG A 209 -1.68 6.66 -18.85
C ARG A 209 -1.73 5.68 -20.02
N ALA A 210 -1.87 4.38 -19.75
CA ALA A 210 -2.04 3.36 -20.79
C ALA A 210 -3.49 3.28 -21.30
N GLY A 211 -4.47 3.75 -20.51
CA GLY A 211 -5.90 3.49 -20.73
C GLY A 211 -6.33 2.05 -20.39
N ASP A 212 -5.39 1.17 -20.00
CA ASP A 212 -5.61 -0.24 -19.72
C ASP A 212 -4.75 -0.79 -18.56
N THR A 213 -5.01 -2.05 -18.21
CA THR A 213 -4.25 -2.86 -17.25
C THR A 213 -3.57 -4.07 -17.89
N ALA A 214 -3.54 -4.17 -19.22
CA ALA A 214 -3.04 -5.35 -19.94
C ALA A 214 -1.54 -5.57 -19.71
N TRP A 215 -0.78 -4.50 -19.53
CA TRP A 215 0.65 -4.53 -19.19
C TRP A 215 0.95 -5.02 -17.76
N ILE A 216 -0.05 -5.06 -16.87
CA ILE A 216 0.11 -5.61 -15.50
C ILE A 216 0.23 -7.14 -15.61
N SER A 217 1.28 -7.71 -15.02
CA SER A 217 1.55 -9.15 -15.07
C SER A 217 0.56 -9.97 -14.23
N ASP A 218 0.28 -11.19 -14.66
CA ASP A 218 -0.55 -12.13 -13.90
C ASP A 218 0.03 -12.43 -12.51
N ASP A 219 1.37 -12.44 -12.39
CA ASP A 219 2.08 -12.56 -11.11
C ASP A 219 1.73 -11.40 -10.16
N PHE A 220 1.68 -10.16 -10.65
CA PHE A 220 1.27 -9.01 -9.84
C PHE A 220 -0.18 -9.17 -9.37
N VAL A 221 -1.10 -9.56 -10.26
CA VAL A 221 -2.51 -9.77 -9.92
C VAL A 221 -2.63 -10.86 -8.85
N SER A 222 -1.96 -12.00 -9.04
CA SER A 222 -1.96 -13.12 -8.08
C SER A 222 -1.42 -12.71 -6.71
N VAL A 223 -0.27 -12.03 -6.64
CA VAL A 223 0.33 -11.58 -5.38
C VAL A 223 -0.52 -10.51 -4.70
N PHE A 224 -1.09 -9.56 -5.47
CA PHE A 224 -2.01 -8.55 -4.95
C PHE A 224 -3.21 -9.21 -4.25
N PHE A 225 -3.87 -10.17 -4.91
CA PHE A 225 -5.05 -10.82 -4.35
C PHE A 225 -4.74 -11.81 -3.22
N GLN A 226 -3.60 -12.52 -3.27
CA GLN A 226 -3.16 -13.36 -2.14
C GLN A 226 -2.87 -12.52 -0.89
N ALA A 227 -2.21 -11.37 -1.05
CA ALA A 227 -1.95 -10.43 0.04
C ALA A 227 -3.27 -9.79 0.54
N ALA A 228 -4.15 -9.39 -0.37
CA ALA A 228 -5.47 -8.86 -0.02
C ALA A 228 -6.30 -9.90 0.76
N ALA A 229 -6.39 -11.15 0.30
CA ALA A 229 -7.15 -12.20 1.01
C ALA A 229 -6.61 -12.40 2.44
N THR A 230 -5.28 -12.41 2.59
CA THR A 230 -4.63 -12.55 3.90
C THR A 230 -4.90 -11.33 4.80
N ALA A 231 -4.97 -10.11 4.26
CA ALA A 231 -5.34 -8.91 5.01
C ALA A 231 -6.85 -8.87 5.37
N TYR A 232 -7.71 -9.34 4.46
CA TYR A 232 -9.16 -9.33 4.62
C TYR A 232 -9.66 -10.42 5.57
N ALA A 233 -8.95 -11.54 5.70
CA ALA A 233 -9.18 -12.59 6.71
C ALA A 233 -8.82 -12.18 8.16
N ARG A 234 -8.26 -10.98 8.37
CA ARG A 234 -7.89 -10.46 9.70
C ARG A 234 -8.90 -9.43 10.20
N CYS A 235 -8.83 -9.12 11.51
CA CYS A 235 -9.78 -8.21 12.15
C CYS A 235 -9.75 -6.81 11.51
N ARG A 236 -10.95 -6.27 11.20
CA ARG A 236 -11.12 -4.99 10.51
C ARG A 236 -10.54 -3.80 11.30
N SER A 237 -10.47 -3.87 12.64
CA SER A 237 -9.91 -2.80 13.47
C SER A 237 -8.40 -2.65 13.31
N THR A 238 -7.62 -3.75 13.36
CA THR A 238 -6.15 -3.66 13.19
C THR A 238 -5.75 -3.53 11.72
N PHE A 239 -6.41 -4.25 10.82
CA PHE A 239 -6.05 -4.29 9.39
C PHE A 239 -6.76 -3.24 8.53
N GLY A 240 -7.59 -2.37 9.14
CA GLY A 240 -8.35 -1.33 8.44
C GLY A 240 -7.53 -0.48 7.45
N PRO A 241 -6.39 0.11 7.85
CA PRO A 241 -5.54 0.88 6.94
C PRO A 241 -5.02 0.06 5.75
N LEU A 242 -4.71 -1.23 5.96
CA LEU A 242 -4.19 -2.11 4.92
C LEU A 242 -5.29 -2.55 3.95
N ARG A 243 -6.47 -2.91 4.47
CA ARG A 243 -7.69 -3.16 3.68
C ARG A 243 -8.03 -1.96 2.80
N GLN A 244 -8.02 -0.76 3.38
CA GLN A 244 -8.23 0.49 2.65
C GLN A 244 -7.19 0.72 1.55
N ALA A 245 -5.91 0.42 1.80
CA ALA A 245 -4.86 0.55 0.79
C ALA A 245 -5.03 -0.43 -0.40
N PHE A 246 -5.59 -1.62 -0.19
CA PHE A 246 -6.00 -2.53 -1.26
C PHE A 246 -7.24 -2.02 -2.01
N ALA A 247 -8.31 -1.63 -1.32
CA ALA A 247 -9.53 -1.12 -1.96
C ALA A 247 -9.28 0.16 -2.78
N LYS A 248 -8.50 1.11 -2.24
CA LYS A 248 -8.13 2.35 -2.94
C LYS A 248 -7.32 2.12 -4.22
N PHE A 249 -6.69 0.97 -4.45
CA PHE A 249 -6.05 0.68 -5.76
C PHE A 249 -7.05 0.77 -6.92
N PHE A 250 -8.28 0.27 -6.72
CA PHE A 250 -9.31 0.27 -7.77
C PHE A 250 -9.75 1.70 -8.08
N GLU A 251 -10.05 2.50 -7.07
CA GLU A 251 -10.40 3.92 -7.22
C GLU A 251 -9.25 4.73 -7.83
N LEU A 252 -8.01 4.54 -7.35
CA LEU A 252 -6.82 5.16 -7.93
C LEU A 252 -6.64 4.77 -9.40
N SER A 253 -6.97 3.55 -9.81
CA SER A 253 -6.95 3.13 -11.23
C SER A 253 -8.10 3.74 -12.04
N ARG A 254 -8.90 4.63 -11.45
CA ARG A 254 -10.20 5.11 -11.97
C ARG A 254 -11.11 3.94 -12.39
N PHE A 255 -11.06 2.88 -11.60
CA PHE A 255 -11.76 1.61 -11.79
C PHE A 255 -11.44 0.85 -13.09
N LEU A 256 -10.38 1.21 -13.82
CA LEU A 256 -9.88 0.44 -14.97
C LEU A 256 -9.59 -1.03 -14.60
N ALA A 257 -9.09 -1.28 -13.40
CA ALA A 257 -8.88 -2.63 -12.88
C ALA A 257 -10.18 -3.47 -12.77
N LEU A 258 -11.37 -2.86 -12.72
CA LEU A 258 -12.64 -3.59 -12.77
C LEU A 258 -13.06 -4.01 -14.19
N ARG A 259 -12.44 -3.45 -15.25
CA ARG A 259 -12.67 -3.90 -16.63
C ARG A 259 -11.92 -5.20 -16.92
N ASP A 260 -10.74 -5.37 -16.31
CA ASP A 260 -9.89 -6.56 -16.42
C ASP A 260 -10.59 -7.81 -15.86
N GLU A 261 -10.63 -8.87 -16.66
CA GLU A 261 -11.23 -10.15 -16.23
C GLU A 261 -10.42 -10.81 -15.12
N ARG A 262 -9.09 -10.66 -15.12
CA ARG A 262 -8.21 -11.30 -14.13
C ARG A 262 -8.48 -10.76 -12.72
N PHE A 263 -8.67 -9.45 -12.60
CA PHE A 263 -9.07 -8.79 -11.36
C PHE A 263 -10.51 -9.16 -10.95
N ARG A 264 -11.47 -9.12 -11.89
CA ARG A 264 -12.87 -9.51 -11.61
C ARG A 264 -13.02 -10.95 -11.14
N ALA A 265 -12.25 -11.89 -11.71
CA ALA A 265 -12.27 -13.28 -11.32
C ALA A 265 -11.81 -13.48 -9.86
N GLN A 266 -10.72 -12.79 -9.47
CA GLN A 266 -10.18 -12.88 -8.10
C GLN A 266 -11.05 -12.16 -7.05
N LEU A 267 -11.72 -11.06 -7.41
CA LEU A 267 -12.62 -10.34 -6.49
C LEU A 267 -13.74 -11.21 -5.90
N ARG A 268 -14.22 -12.20 -6.66
CA ARG A 268 -15.23 -13.17 -6.20
C ARG A 268 -14.77 -13.98 -4.97
N ASN A 269 -13.47 -14.13 -4.78
CA ASN A 269 -12.87 -14.86 -3.67
C ASN A 269 -12.73 -14.01 -2.40
N ILE A 270 -12.99 -12.70 -2.47
CA ILE A 270 -12.88 -11.76 -1.33
C ILE A 270 -14.12 -10.84 -1.32
N PRO A 271 -15.29 -11.32 -0.84
CA PRO A 271 -16.54 -10.56 -0.85
C PRO A 271 -16.44 -9.22 -0.12
N GLU A 272 -15.70 -9.14 0.99
CA GLU A 272 -15.53 -7.92 1.78
C GLU A 272 -14.66 -6.88 1.07
N LEU A 273 -13.72 -7.28 0.21
CA LEU A 273 -12.98 -6.36 -0.65
C LEU A 273 -13.89 -5.84 -1.76
N SER A 274 -14.71 -6.71 -2.35
CA SER A 274 -15.72 -6.30 -3.33
C SER A 274 -16.73 -5.31 -2.74
N HIS A 275 -17.16 -5.52 -1.50
CA HIS A 275 -17.99 -4.57 -0.75
C HIS A 275 -17.24 -3.27 -0.46
N ASP A 276 -16.00 -3.32 0.04
CA ASP A 276 -15.23 -2.10 0.32
C ASP A 276 -14.99 -1.27 -0.96
N ILE A 277 -14.74 -1.92 -2.12
CA ILE A 277 -14.67 -1.25 -3.43
C ILE A 277 -16.01 -0.66 -3.84
N LEU A 278 -17.12 -1.39 -3.69
CA LEU A 278 -18.46 -0.86 -3.95
C LEU A 278 -18.74 0.37 -3.08
N MET A 279 -18.35 0.35 -1.81
CA MET A 279 -18.47 1.52 -0.94
C MET A 279 -17.50 2.66 -1.30
N LEU A 280 -16.44 2.44 -2.10
CA LEU A 280 -15.66 3.53 -2.71
C LEU A 280 -16.37 4.13 -3.94
N LEU A 281 -17.17 3.36 -4.67
CA LEU A 281 -18.02 3.87 -5.75
C LEU A 281 -19.10 4.81 -5.20
N VAL A 282 -19.70 4.45 -4.06
CA VAL A 282 -20.91 5.10 -3.48
C VAL A 282 -20.59 6.25 -2.51
N LYS A 283 -19.31 6.58 -2.27
CA LYS A 283 -18.94 7.60 -1.28
C LYS A 283 -19.32 9.01 -1.72
N ASP A 284 -20.20 9.61 -0.94
CA ASP A 284 -20.51 11.03 -0.99
C ASP A 284 -19.36 11.84 -0.36
N GLU A 285 -18.57 12.52 -1.20
CA GLU A 285 -17.42 13.33 -0.76
C GLU A 285 -17.85 14.75 -0.42
N GLY A 286 -18.46 14.91 0.77
CA GLY A 286 -18.73 16.22 1.39
C GLY A 286 -17.47 17.07 1.73
N GLU A 287 -16.28 16.65 1.29
CA GLU A 287 -15.00 17.36 1.43
C GLU A 287 -14.21 17.39 0.10
N ASN A 288 -14.71 18.20 -0.85
CA ASN A 288 -13.88 19.12 -1.66
C ASN A 288 -13.06 18.64 -2.89
N ASP A 289 -13.33 17.49 -3.54
CA ASP A 289 -12.76 17.20 -4.90
C ASP A 289 -13.74 16.60 -5.93
N GLY A 290 -15.00 17.06 -5.90
CA GLY A 290 -15.86 17.17 -7.10
C GLY A 290 -16.17 15.90 -7.91
N ARG A 291 -15.83 14.71 -7.42
CA ARG A 291 -15.92 13.44 -8.15
C ARG A 291 -16.59 12.39 -7.28
N CYS A 292 -17.83 12.08 -7.63
CA CYS A 292 -18.61 10.98 -7.07
C CYS A 292 -19.16 10.13 -8.23
N MET A 293 -19.26 8.81 -8.07
CA MET A 293 -20.21 8.05 -8.89
C MET A 293 -21.57 8.21 -8.23
N VAL A 294 -22.31 9.20 -8.70
CA VAL A 294 -23.59 9.54 -8.11
C VAL A 294 -24.58 8.40 -8.36
N LEU A 295 -24.83 7.59 -7.32
CA LEU A 295 -26.04 6.77 -7.25
C LEU A 295 -27.24 7.71 -7.07
N PHE A 296 -27.69 8.32 -8.17
CA PHE A 296 -28.88 9.14 -8.20
C PHE A 296 -30.13 8.30 -7.89
N GLU A 297 -30.69 8.43 -6.69
CA GLU A 297 -32.12 8.22 -6.50
C GLU A 297 -32.88 9.42 -7.09
N ARG A 298 -33.36 9.36 -8.35
CA ARG A 298 -34.30 10.32 -9.00
C ARG A 298 -34.59 9.96 -10.48
N PRO A 299 -35.59 10.58 -11.13
CA PRO A 299 -37.01 10.47 -10.86
C PRO A 299 -37.72 9.70 -12.01
N CYS A 300 -38.84 9.02 -11.75
CA CYS A 300 -39.54 8.19 -12.75
C CYS A 300 -40.08 8.99 -13.96
N ARG A 301 -40.11 10.32 -13.86
CA ARG A 301 -40.49 11.26 -14.92
C ARG A 301 -39.43 12.33 -15.10
N CYS A 302 -39.18 12.66 -16.36
CA CYS A 302 -38.68 13.97 -16.75
C CYS A 302 -39.56 15.09 -16.17
N PHE A 303 -38.98 16.17 -15.61
CA PHE A 303 -39.80 17.29 -15.12
C PHE A 303 -40.18 18.30 -16.23
N GLY A 304 -39.35 18.43 -17.27
CA GLY A 304 -39.60 19.31 -18.41
C GLY A 304 -40.72 18.83 -19.36
N CYS A 305 -40.46 17.82 -20.19
CA CYS A 305 -41.43 17.25 -21.15
C CYS A 305 -42.31 16.13 -20.58
N ARG A 306 -42.14 15.77 -19.30
CA ARG A 306 -42.98 14.81 -18.57
C ARG A 306 -43.03 13.37 -19.10
N ARG A 307 -42.07 12.97 -19.94
CA ARG A 307 -41.86 11.57 -20.32
C ARG A 307 -41.52 10.70 -19.10
N GLU A 308 -42.11 9.51 -19.08
CA GLU A 308 -41.69 8.37 -18.25
C GLU A 308 -40.64 7.55 -19.00
N GLU A 309 -39.92 6.68 -18.28
CA GLU A 309 -39.02 5.65 -18.85
C GLU A 309 -37.92 6.20 -19.77
N VAL A 310 -36.99 6.98 -19.21
CA VAL A 310 -35.77 7.43 -19.91
C VAL A 310 -34.60 6.52 -19.51
N ASP A 311 -34.00 5.82 -20.48
CA ASP A 311 -32.83 4.96 -20.26
C ASP A 311 -31.63 5.75 -19.68
N PHE A 312 -30.97 5.18 -18.67
CA PHE A 312 -29.86 5.82 -17.96
C PHE A 312 -28.70 4.85 -17.70
N PHE A 313 -27.46 5.33 -17.87
CA PHE A 313 -26.23 4.59 -17.57
C PHE A 313 -25.59 5.11 -16.27
N PRO A 314 -25.57 4.31 -15.17
CA PRO A 314 -25.22 4.79 -13.83
C PRO A 314 -23.71 4.99 -13.57
N LEU A 315 -22.89 5.20 -14.61
CA LEU A 315 -21.42 5.08 -14.55
C LEU A 315 -20.64 6.23 -15.22
N ALA A 316 -21.29 7.38 -15.48
CA ALA A 316 -20.62 8.59 -15.96
C ALA A 316 -20.25 9.53 -14.79
N TRP A 317 -18.96 9.87 -14.67
CA TRP A 317 -18.48 10.87 -13.72
C TRP A 317 -18.52 12.26 -14.39
N VAL A 318 -19.06 13.26 -13.70
CA VAL A 318 -19.17 14.64 -14.22
C VAL A 318 -18.69 15.62 -13.15
N GLU A 319 -17.77 16.52 -13.51
CA GLU A 319 -17.33 17.60 -12.63
C GLU A 319 -18.43 18.68 -12.55
N CYS A 320 -18.85 19.03 -11.34
CA CYS A 320 -20.01 19.91 -11.12
C CYS A 320 -19.57 21.36 -10.89
N GLY A 321 -19.99 22.29 -11.75
CA GLY A 321 -19.57 23.70 -11.69
C GLY A 321 -20.66 24.72 -12.05
N VAL A 322 -20.96 25.59 -11.08
CA VAL A 322 -21.61 26.91 -11.18
C VAL A 322 -23.14 26.94 -11.45
N GLU A 323 -23.80 27.91 -10.82
CA GLU A 323 -25.26 28.12 -10.75
C GLU A 323 -25.88 28.55 -12.10
N ILE A 324 -27.15 28.15 -12.34
CA ILE A 324 -27.92 28.44 -13.56
C ILE A 324 -29.19 29.24 -13.22
N THR A 325 -29.55 30.23 -14.05
CA THR A 325 -30.79 31.02 -13.92
C THR A 325 -31.51 31.23 -15.26
N LEU A 326 -32.83 31.42 -15.21
CA LEU A 326 -33.76 31.40 -16.36
C LEU A 326 -34.17 32.80 -16.83
N ASP A 327 -33.97 33.13 -18.11
CA ASP A 327 -34.59 34.31 -18.75
C ASP A 327 -36.02 33.99 -19.22
N ARG A 328 -36.97 34.85 -18.85
CA ARG A 328 -38.40 34.72 -19.17
C ARG A 328 -38.85 35.50 -20.41
N LYS A 329 -37.94 36.19 -21.11
CA LYS A 329 -38.27 36.99 -22.31
C LYS A 329 -38.05 36.24 -23.63
N THR A 330 -37.14 35.28 -23.66
CA THR A 330 -36.76 34.50 -24.85
C THR A 330 -37.34 33.08 -24.85
N ASP A 331 -37.91 32.64 -23.73
CA ASP A 331 -38.30 31.24 -23.45
C ASP A 331 -37.15 30.23 -23.69
N GLN A 332 -35.91 30.72 -23.55
CA GLN A 332 -34.68 29.95 -23.62
C GLN A 332 -34.04 29.88 -22.24
N TRP A 333 -33.57 28.69 -21.88
CA TRP A 333 -32.67 28.52 -20.75
C TRP A 333 -31.24 28.79 -21.20
N ASP A 334 -30.44 29.46 -20.37
CA ASP A 334 -29.00 29.18 -20.31
C ASP A 334 -28.79 27.83 -19.56
N GLY A 335 -29.21 26.74 -20.22
CA GLY A 335 -28.98 25.35 -19.80
C GLY A 335 -30.15 24.63 -19.11
N ILE A 336 -30.29 23.32 -19.38
CA ILE A 336 -30.99 22.37 -18.50
C ILE A 336 -29.98 21.28 -18.12
N GLY A 337 -29.68 21.18 -16.83
CA GLY A 337 -28.62 20.35 -16.24
C GLY A 337 -29.07 19.57 -14.99
N PRO A 338 -28.15 18.90 -14.27
CA PRO A 338 -28.22 17.74 -13.36
C PRO A 338 -29.53 17.01 -12.90
N GLU A 339 -30.77 17.48 -13.10
CA GLU A 339 -31.88 17.18 -12.16
C GLU A 339 -33.29 16.79 -12.70
N GLY A 340 -33.53 16.58 -14.01
CA GLY A 340 -34.77 15.94 -14.53
C GLY A 340 -35.54 16.67 -15.66
N TYR A 341 -35.76 16.04 -16.81
CA TYR A 341 -35.02 16.52 -17.99
C TYR A 341 -35.69 16.48 -19.40
N CYS A 342 -35.82 17.61 -20.12
CA CYS A 342 -36.08 17.65 -21.59
C CYS A 342 -35.29 18.76 -22.35
N GLU A 343 -35.07 18.72 -23.67
CA GLU A 343 -35.27 17.62 -24.64
C GLU A 343 -33.93 17.10 -25.20
N GLN A 344 -32.92 17.95 -25.39
CA GLN A 344 -31.53 17.51 -25.58
C GLN A 344 -31.05 16.56 -24.46
N CYS A 345 -31.72 16.64 -23.32
CA CYS A 345 -31.69 15.83 -22.11
C CYS A 345 -31.57 14.30 -22.20
N ALA A 346 -31.54 13.70 -23.39
CA ALA A 346 -31.05 12.33 -23.59
C ALA A 346 -29.99 12.20 -24.71
N ARG A 347 -29.87 13.18 -25.61
CA ARG A 347 -28.88 13.16 -26.71
C ARG A 347 -27.42 13.33 -26.25
N VAL A 348 -27.20 13.61 -24.97
CA VAL A 348 -25.87 13.74 -24.36
C VAL A 348 -25.25 12.38 -24.02
N PHE A 349 -26.05 11.30 -23.94
CA PHE A 349 -25.54 9.94 -23.73
C PHE A 349 -24.79 9.36 -24.95
N GLU A 350 -24.91 9.97 -26.14
CA GLU A 350 -24.33 9.46 -27.40
C GLU A 350 -22.92 10.01 -27.71
N LYS A 351 -22.46 11.04 -26.99
CA LYS A 351 -21.05 11.47 -27.00
C LYS A 351 -20.38 11.03 -25.71
N VAL A 352 -19.91 9.80 -25.68
CA VAL A 352 -18.95 9.34 -24.68
C VAL A 352 -17.54 9.58 -25.23
N PRO A 353 -16.90 10.74 -24.99
CA PRO A 353 -15.44 10.75 -25.00
C PRO A 353 -14.96 9.76 -23.94
N ASP A 354 -13.76 9.19 -24.11
CA ASP A 354 -13.18 8.29 -23.10
C ASP A 354 -13.37 8.85 -21.70
N ALA A 355 -13.86 8.03 -20.78
CA ALA A 355 -14.39 8.46 -19.48
C ALA A 355 -13.41 9.30 -18.63
N PHE A 356 -12.14 9.31 -19.02
CA PHE A 356 -11.04 10.04 -18.41
C PHE A 356 -10.24 10.76 -19.52
N PRO A 357 -10.44 12.08 -19.75
CA PRO A 357 -9.52 12.83 -20.59
C PRO A 357 -8.11 12.81 -19.96
N PRO A 358 -7.04 12.74 -20.77
CA PRO A 358 -5.67 12.87 -20.26
C PRO A 358 -5.48 14.27 -19.68
N ILE A 359 -4.81 14.35 -18.52
CA ILE A 359 -4.42 15.61 -17.90
C ILE A 359 -3.13 16.07 -18.60
N GLU A 360 -3.11 17.30 -19.12
CA GLU A 360 -1.92 17.92 -19.70
C GLU A 360 -0.89 18.27 -18.59
N ASP A 361 0.40 18.27 -18.94
CA ASP A 361 1.50 18.37 -17.96
C ASP A 361 1.62 19.75 -17.28
N ASP A 362 1.81 19.75 -15.95
CA ASP A 362 2.25 20.89 -15.09
C ASP A 362 3.47 20.48 -14.23
#